data_AF-A0A381URX0-F1
#
_entry.id   AF-A0A381URX0-F1
#
_cell.length_a   1.000
_cell.length_b   1.000
_cell.length_c   1.000
_cell.angle_alpha   90.00
_cell.angle_beta   90.00
_cell.angle_gamma   90.00
#
_symmetry.space_group_name_H-M   'P 1'
#
loop_
_entity.id
_entity.type
_entity.pdbx_description
1 polymer ?
#
loop_
_entity_poly.entity_id
_entity_poly.type
_entity_poly.pdbx_seq_one_letter_code
_entity_poly.pdbx_strand_id
1 'polypeptide(L)'
;MGNYTIAEIVQILIGLFLGIGLLQSGTDKIVDWKGNMSFLTEHFAKNFMRSLVTPMLLVVTVLETVGGILCLGGVAMALLYQNFDLILMGMIVIAFNFVALFAGQRFSKDYAGAAVLVNYFILTIIGILTYYF
;
A
#
# COMPACT_ATOMS: atom_id res chain seq x y z
N MET A 1 29.45 8.58 0.97
CA MET A 1 28.33 7.61 0.98
C MET A 1 28.24 7.06 2.38
N GLY A 2 27.11 7.25 3.06
CA GLY A 2 26.96 6.85 4.47
C GLY A 2 27.03 5.33 4.62
N ASN A 3 27.63 4.86 5.71
CA ASN A 3 27.56 3.45 6.09
C ASN A 3 26.13 3.19 6.59
N TYR A 4 25.35 2.42 5.83
CA TYR A 4 24.01 2.01 6.25
C TYR A 4 24.07 0.89 7.29
N THR A 5 23.24 1.00 8.31
CA THR A 5 22.91 -0.10 9.22
C THR A 5 22.06 -1.16 8.51
N ILE A 6 21.97 -2.35 9.10
CA ILE A 6 21.11 -3.42 8.58
C ILE A 6 19.63 -2.97 8.55
N ALA A 7 19.18 -2.24 9.58
CA ALA A 7 17.82 -1.72 9.66
C ALA A 7 17.52 -0.77 8.49
N GLU A 8 18.42 0.17 8.21
CA GLU A 8 18.27 1.13 7.09
C GLU A 8 18.24 0.44 5.73
N ILE A 9 19.06 -0.61 5.53
CA ILE A 9 19.01 -1.42 4.30
C ILE A 9 17.64 -2.10 4.17
N VAL A 10 17.11 -2.67 5.26
CA VAL A 10 15.77 -3.27 5.28
C VAL A 10 14.69 -2.25 4.96
N GLN A 11 14.76 -1.04 5.54
CA GLN A 11 13.82 0.05 5.27
C GLN A 11 13.82 0.44 3.79
N ILE A 12 15.00 0.57 3.17
CA ILE A 12 15.14 0.88 1.74
C ILE A 12 14.52 -0.23 0.88
N LEU A 13 14.84 -1.50 1.16
CA LEU A 13 14.35 -2.62 0.36
C LEU A 13 12.84 -2.81 0.48
N ILE A 14 12.28 -2.73 1.69
CA ILE A 14 10.83 -2.80 1.88
C ILE A 14 10.14 -1.58 1.28
N GLY A 15 10.69 -0.38 1.46
CA GLY A 15 10.20 0.86 0.86
C GLY A 15 10.15 0.77 -0.66
N LEU A 16 11.20 0.24 -1.31
CA LEU A 16 11.21 0.00 -2.76
C LEU A 16 10.13 -1.01 -3.17
N PHE A 17 10.05 -2.15 -2.48
CA PHE A 17 9.09 -3.21 -2.82
C PHE A 17 7.64 -2.71 -2.73
N LEU A 18 7.28 -2.10 -1.60
CA LEU A 18 5.94 -1.54 -1.39
C LEU A 18 5.68 -0.36 -2.32
N GLY A 19 6.69 0.50 -2.52
CA GLY A 19 6.62 1.66 -3.39
C GLY A 19 6.29 1.31 -4.83
N ILE A 20 7.02 0.36 -5.42
CA ILE A 20 6.79 -0.10 -6.80
C ILE A 20 5.40 -0.73 -6.91
N GLY A 21 5.07 -1.67 -6.01
CA GLY A 21 3.80 -2.40 -6.08
C GLY A 21 2.59 -1.48 -5.94
N LEU A 22 2.58 -0.60 -4.93
CA LEU A 22 1.41 0.23 -4.68
C LEU A 22 1.31 1.43 -5.60
N LEU A 23 2.44 2.01 -6.05
CA LEU A 23 2.37 3.06 -7.06
C LEU A 23 1.87 2.53 -8.40
N GLN A 24 2.31 1.33 -8.79
CA GLN A 24 1.78 0.67 -9.99
C GLN A 24 0.27 0.37 -9.83
N SER A 25 -0.14 -0.21 -8.70
CA SER A 25 -1.54 -0.49 -8.37
C SER A 25 -2.44 0.75 -8.41
N GLY A 26 -1.96 1.88 -7.86
CA GLY A 26 -2.68 3.15 -7.88
C GLY A 26 -2.74 3.77 -9.27
N THR A 27 -1.62 3.72 -10.03
CA THR A 27 -1.58 4.23 -11.40
C THR A 27 -2.51 3.46 -12.32
N ASP A 28 -2.57 2.13 -12.18
CA ASP A 28 -3.51 1.28 -12.92
C ASP A 28 -4.96 1.72 -12.70
N LYS A 29 -5.37 1.98 -11.45
CA LYS A 29 -6.71 2.46 -11.13
C LYS A 29 -7.03 3.81 -11.74
N ILE A 30 -6.04 4.70 -11.84
CA ILE A 30 -6.22 6.02 -12.47
C ILE A 30 -6.38 5.88 -13.99
N VAL A 31 -5.56 5.04 -14.62
CA VAL A 31 -5.54 4.86 -16.08
C VAL A 31 -6.73 4.03 -16.57
N ASP A 32 -7.02 2.90 -15.91
CA ASP A 32 -8.17 2.05 -16.19
C ASP A 32 -9.23 2.12 -15.06
N TRP A 33 -9.74 3.33 -14.86
CA TRP A 33 -10.78 3.57 -13.86
C TRP A 33 -12.06 2.79 -14.15
N LYS A 34 -12.46 2.68 -15.43
CA LYS A 34 -13.70 2.02 -15.84
C LYS A 34 -13.63 0.51 -15.65
N GLY A 35 -12.51 -0.13 -16.02
CA GLY A 35 -12.29 -1.56 -15.80
C GLY A 35 -12.32 -1.90 -14.31
N ASN A 36 -11.57 -1.15 -13.50
CA ASN A 36 -11.55 -1.31 -12.04
C ASN A 36 -12.95 -1.12 -11.41
N MET A 37 -13.70 -0.10 -11.84
CA MET A 37 -15.07 0.13 -11.37
C MET A 37 -16.00 -1.03 -11.72
N SER A 38 -15.91 -1.54 -12.95
CA SER A 38 -16.73 -2.66 -13.41
C SER A 38 -16.42 -3.93 -12.61
N PHE A 39 -15.14 -4.25 -12.45
CA PHE A 39 -14.69 -5.41 -11.67
C PHE A 39 -15.19 -5.35 -10.22
N LEU A 40 -15.01 -4.22 -9.54
CA LEU A 40 -15.45 -4.07 -8.15
C LEU A 40 -16.98 -4.07 -8.01
N THR A 41 -17.70 -3.49 -8.97
CA THR A 41 -19.18 -3.51 -8.97
C THR A 41 -19.70 -4.95 -9.06
N GLU A 42 -19.06 -5.79 -9.87
CA GLU A 42 -19.38 -7.22 -9.95
C GLU A 42 -18.97 -7.96 -8.67
N HIS A 43 -17.75 -7.73 -8.19
CA HIS A 43 -17.22 -8.36 -6.97
C HIS A 43 -18.11 -8.09 -5.74
N PHE A 44 -18.63 -6.86 -5.60
CA PHE A 44 -19.52 -6.47 -4.51
C PHE A 44 -21.01 -6.57 -4.84
N ALA A 45 -21.41 -7.16 -5.97
CA ALA A 45 -22.78 -7.10 -6.48
C ALA A 45 -23.85 -7.62 -5.50
N LYS A 46 -23.50 -8.58 -4.64
CA LYS A 46 -24.38 -9.22 -3.66
C LYS A 46 -24.31 -8.59 -2.25
N ASN A 47 -23.53 -7.51 -2.08
CA ASN A 47 -23.23 -6.91 -0.78
C ASN A 47 -23.70 -5.46 -0.72
N PHE A 48 -23.97 -4.98 0.51
CA PHE A 48 -24.33 -3.57 0.77
C PHE A 48 -23.28 -2.58 0.24
N MET A 49 -22.02 -3.02 0.10
CA MET A 49 -20.91 -2.21 -0.40
C MET A 49 -21.01 -1.85 -1.89
N ARG A 50 -21.97 -2.39 -2.65
CA ARG A 50 -22.14 -2.06 -4.08
C ARG A 50 -22.30 -0.55 -4.32
N SER A 51 -23.01 0.16 -3.44
CA SER A 51 -23.18 1.63 -3.54
C SER A 51 -21.95 2.41 -3.08
N LEU A 52 -21.01 1.77 -2.39
CA LEU A 52 -19.78 2.34 -1.86
C LEU A 52 -18.56 2.03 -2.73
N VAL A 53 -18.72 1.33 -3.86
CA VAL A 53 -17.60 0.95 -4.75
C VAL A 53 -16.80 2.18 -5.19
N THR A 54 -17.47 3.24 -5.66
CA THR A 54 -16.81 4.47 -6.10
C THR A 54 -16.00 5.15 -5.00
N PRO A 55 -16.57 5.48 -3.81
CA PRO A 55 -15.78 6.09 -2.75
C PRO A 55 -14.67 5.17 -2.23
N MET A 56 -14.89 3.85 -2.16
CA MET A 56 -13.85 2.89 -1.76
C MET A 56 -12.69 2.86 -2.75
N LEU A 57 -12.98 2.79 -4.05
CA LEU A 57 -11.96 2.80 -5.10
C LEU A 57 -11.15 4.09 -5.06
N LEU A 58 -11.80 5.24 -4.85
CA LEU A 58 -11.11 6.53 -4.73
C LEU A 58 -10.17 6.56 -3.53
N VAL A 59 -10.65 6.19 -2.35
CA VAL A 59 -9.84 6.18 -1.12
C VAL A 59 -8.63 5.25 -1.25
N VAL A 60 -8.85 4.01 -1.74
CA VAL A 60 -7.75 3.06 -1.96
C VAL A 60 -6.76 3.60 -2.98
N THR A 61 -7.22 4.16 -4.10
CA THR A 61 -6.33 4.73 -5.13
C THR A 61 -5.46 5.85 -4.56
N VAL A 62 -6.02 6.74 -3.73
CA VAL A 62 -5.28 7.81 -3.08
C VAL A 62 -4.25 7.24 -2.12
N LEU A 63 -4.63 6.30 -1.25
CA LEU A 63 -3.71 5.71 -0.28
C LEU A 63 -2.57 4.93 -0.95
N GLU A 64 -2.87 4.14 -1.98
CA GLU A 64 -1.87 3.40 -2.77
C GLU A 64 -0.89 4.35 -3.46
N THR A 65 -1.41 5.37 -4.14
CA THR A 65 -0.58 6.31 -4.91
C THR A 65 0.29 7.15 -3.98
N VAL A 66 -0.31 7.74 -2.93
CA VAL A 66 0.43 8.56 -1.95
C VAL A 66 1.43 7.70 -1.20
N GLY A 67 1.04 6.54 -0.68
CA GLY A 67 1.93 5.63 0.03
C GLY A 67 3.10 5.17 -0.86
N GLY A 68 2.81 4.86 -2.12
CA GLY A 68 3.82 4.47 -3.12
C GLY A 68 4.82 5.60 -3.41
N ILE A 69 4.34 6.82 -3.65
CA ILE A 69 5.18 8.01 -3.88
C ILE A 69 6.05 8.30 -2.66
N LEU A 70 5.47 8.27 -1.45
CA LEU A 70 6.22 8.51 -0.22
C LEU A 70 7.32 7.46 -0.01
N CYS A 71 7.05 6.19 -0.30
CA CYS A 71 8.06 5.14 -0.19
C CYS A 71 9.19 5.31 -1.21
N LEU A 72 8.87 5.54 -2.50
CA LEU A 72 9.89 5.70 -3.55
C LEU A 72 10.68 7.00 -3.40
N GLY A 73 9.98 8.11 -3.12
CA GLY A 73 10.62 9.39 -2.81
C GLY A 73 11.46 9.29 -1.54
N GLY A 74 10.98 8.55 -0.53
CA GLY A 74 11.72 8.29 0.70
C GLY A 74 12.97 7.46 0.48
N VAL A 75 12.93 6.48 -0.42
CA VAL A 75 14.13 5.74 -0.82
C VAL A 75 15.14 6.68 -1.48
N ALA A 76 14.70 7.56 -2.38
CA ALA A 76 15.60 8.57 -2.95
C ALA A 76 16.21 9.47 -1.87
N MET A 77 15.41 9.91 -0.89
CA MET A 77 15.89 10.74 0.23
C MET A 77 16.87 9.99 1.14
N ALA A 78 16.63 8.70 1.42
CA ALA A 78 17.54 7.87 2.20
C ALA A 78 18.88 7.66 1.49
N LEU A 79 18.85 7.47 0.17
CA LEU A 79 20.06 7.27 -0.64
C LEU A 79 20.91 8.56 -0.75
N LEU A 80 20.27 9.70 -0.96
CA LEU A 80 20.95 10.98 -1.18
C LEU A 80 21.32 11.71 0.11
N TYR A 81 20.47 11.62 1.13
CA TYR A 81 20.52 12.46 2.33
C TYR A 81 20.51 11.69 3.65
N GLN A 82 20.46 10.35 3.65
CA GLN A 82 20.34 9.53 4.87
C GLN A 82 19.11 9.90 5.73
N ASN A 83 18.04 10.39 5.11
CA ASN A 83 16.78 10.66 5.77
C ASN A 83 15.76 9.56 5.43
N PHE A 84 15.25 8.89 6.47
CA PHE A 84 14.36 7.73 6.34
C PHE A 84 12.91 8.03 6.76
N ASP A 85 12.61 9.26 7.17
CA ASP A 85 11.31 9.65 7.73
C ASP A 85 10.20 9.47 6.69
N LEU A 86 10.50 9.79 5.43
CA LEU A 86 9.52 9.74 4.35
C LEU A 86 9.14 8.29 3.99
N ILE A 87 10.08 7.34 4.12
CA ILE A 87 9.80 5.90 3.97
C ILE A 87 8.82 5.46 5.07
N LEU A 88 9.06 5.86 6.33
CA LEU A 88 8.18 5.52 7.45
C LEU A 88 6.76 6.08 7.23
N MET A 89 6.65 7.34 6.84
CA MET A 89 5.35 7.95 6.51
C MET A 89 4.63 7.17 5.40
N GLY A 90 5.36 6.77 4.35
CA GLY A 90 4.83 5.92 3.29
C GLY A 90 4.31 4.59 3.81
N MET A 91 5.11 3.86 4.59
CA MET A 91 4.71 2.57 5.17
C MET A 91 3.45 2.69 6.06
N ILE A 92 3.32 3.76 6.84
CA ILE A 92 2.12 4.01 7.65
C ILE A 92 0.88 4.19 6.77
N VAL A 93 0.96 4.99 5.71
CA VAL A 93 -0.14 5.18 4.75
C VAL A 93 -0.51 3.84 4.09
N ILE A 94 0.49 3.05 3.70
CA ILE A 94 0.31 1.73 3.10
C ILE A 94 -0.32 0.74 4.09
N ALA A 95 0.03 0.80 5.37
CA ALA A 95 -0.61 -0.04 6.40
C ALA A 95 -2.12 0.25 6.50
N PHE A 96 -2.52 1.52 6.50
CA PHE A 96 -3.94 1.90 6.44
C PHE A 96 -4.62 1.41 5.16
N ASN A 97 -3.93 1.48 4.02
CA ASN A 97 -4.45 0.94 2.76
C ASN A 97 -4.75 -0.56 2.87
N PHE A 98 -3.83 -1.35 3.42
CA PHE A 98 -4.04 -2.80 3.58
C PHE A 98 -5.14 -3.14 4.57
N VAL A 99 -5.33 -2.35 5.62
CA VAL A 99 -6.48 -2.49 6.54
C VAL A 99 -7.80 -2.26 5.80
N ALA A 100 -7.88 -1.21 4.98
CA ALA A 100 -9.08 -0.90 4.19
C ALA A 100 -9.38 -2.00 3.15
N LEU A 101 -8.36 -2.46 2.42
CA LEU A 101 -8.50 -3.56 1.47
C LEU A 101 -8.94 -4.85 2.16
N PHE A 102 -8.29 -5.21 3.28
CA PHE A 102 -8.63 -6.40 4.05
C PHE A 102 -10.08 -6.37 4.52
N ALA A 103 -10.56 -5.23 5.03
CA ALA A 103 -11.96 -5.06 5.41
C ALA A 103 -12.89 -5.31 4.21
N GLY A 104 -12.61 -4.70 3.05
CA GLY A 104 -13.36 -4.93 1.82
C GLY A 104 -13.47 -6.42 1.45
N GLN A 105 -12.36 -7.15 1.47
CA GLN A 105 -12.33 -8.59 1.19
C GLN A 105 -13.17 -9.40 2.21
N ARG A 106 -13.17 -8.98 3.49
CA ARG A 106 -13.98 -9.66 4.53
C ARG A 106 -15.47 -9.44 4.34
N PHE A 107 -15.88 -8.24 3.96
CA PHE A 107 -17.28 -7.94 3.65
C PHE A 107 -17.76 -8.63 2.37
N SER A 108 -16.88 -8.85 1.38
CA SER A 108 -17.21 -9.65 0.19
C SER A 108 -17.16 -11.16 0.41
N LYS A 109 -16.72 -11.62 1.59
CA LYS A 109 -16.42 -13.03 1.90
C LYS A 109 -15.35 -13.62 0.98
N ASP A 110 -14.48 -12.78 0.41
CA ASP A 110 -13.29 -13.22 -0.30
C ASP A 110 -12.16 -13.53 0.71
N TYR A 111 -12.21 -14.73 1.26
CA TYR A 111 -11.23 -15.20 2.23
C TYR A 111 -9.84 -15.40 1.63
N ALA A 112 -9.77 -15.75 0.33
CA ALA A 112 -8.51 -15.98 -0.36
C ALA A 112 -7.77 -14.67 -0.63
N GLY A 113 -8.47 -13.66 -1.18
CA GLY A 113 -7.93 -12.32 -1.37
C GLY A 113 -7.47 -11.70 -0.05
N ALA A 114 -8.29 -11.84 1.01
CA ALA A 114 -7.90 -11.36 2.33
C ALA A 114 -6.66 -12.07 2.90
N ALA A 115 -6.43 -13.35 2.62
CA ALA A 115 -5.24 -14.08 3.07
C ALA A 115 -3.97 -13.58 2.39
N VAL A 116 -4.03 -13.24 1.09
CA VAL A 116 -2.89 -12.66 0.35
C VAL A 116 -2.44 -11.33 0.96
N LEU A 117 -3.40 -10.47 1.35
CA LEU A 117 -3.11 -9.16 1.93
C LEU A 117 -2.36 -9.24 3.27
N VAL A 118 -2.56 -10.31 4.04
CA VAL A 118 -1.86 -10.50 5.33
C VAL A 118 -0.35 -10.52 5.15
N ASN A 119 0.16 -11.09 4.06
CA ASN A 119 1.61 -11.15 3.81
C ASN A 119 2.20 -9.75 3.59
N TYR A 120 1.54 -8.92 2.78
CA TYR A 120 1.96 -7.54 2.56
C TYR A 120 1.84 -6.70 3.83
N PHE A 121 0.77 -6.90 4.61
CA PHE A 121 0.60 -6.20 5.88
C PHE A 121 1.69 -6.55 6.88
N ILE A 122 2.02 -7.84 7.05
CA ILE A 122 3.12 -8.29 7.91
C ILE A 122 4.44 -7.64 7.48
N LEU A 123 4.75 -7.66 6.18
CA LEU A 123 5.96 -7.03 5.65
C LEU A 123 6.02 -5.53 6.00
N THR A 124 4.91 -4.81 5.82
CA THR A 124 4.81 -3.39 6.17
C THR A 124 5.02 -3.15 7.65
N ILE A 125 4.41 -3.95 8.53
CA ILE A 125 4.59 -3.83 9.99
C ILE A 125 6.04 -4.13 10.39
N ILE A 126 6.68 -5.15 9.80
CA ILE A 126 8.10 -5.42 10.03
C ILE A 126 8.95 -4.21 9.64
N GLY A 127 8.69 -3.60 8.48
CA GLY A 127 9.37 -2.38 8.03
C GLY A 127 9.23 -1.24 9.04
N ILE A 128 8.01 -0.99 9.53
CA ILE A 128 7.75 0.04 10.55
C ILE A 128 8.48 -0.26 11.86
N LEU A 129 8.51 -1.51 12.30
CA LEU A 129 9.18 -1.91 13.55
C LEU A 129 10.69 -1.62 13.53
N THR A 130 11.33 -1.62 12.36
CA THR A 130 12.77 -1.32 12.26
C THR A 130 13.15 0.11 12.68
N TYR A 131 12.19 1.03 12.82
CA TYR A 131 12.45 2.40 13.29
C TYR A 131 12.51 2.54 14.81
N TYR A 132 12.13 1.49 15.54
CA TYR A 132 12.13 1.48 17.00
C TYR A 132 13.42 0.89 17.61
N PHE A 133 14.18 0.14 16.82
CA PHE A 133 15.41 -0.55 17.22
C PHE A 133 16.64 0.14 16.63
#